data_AF-A0A7C6S314-F1
#
_entry.id   AF-A0A7C6S314-F1
#
_cell.length_a   1.000
_cell.length_b   1.000
_cell.length_c   1.000
_cell.angle_alpha   90.00
_cell.angle_beta   90.00
_cell.angle_gamma   90.00
#
_symmetry.space_group_name_H-M   'P 1'
#
loop_
_entity.id
_entity.type
_entity.pdbx_description
1 polymer ?
#
loop_
_entity_poly.entity_id
_entity_poly.type
_entity_poly.pdbx_seq_one_letter_code
_entity_poly.pdbx_strand_id
1 'polypeptide(L)'
;PAEIRYTRDKSTPTRASYLYIEPFAITDSAYITAQIFQNGEAVGKPVTRRFDYHRAIGKAITYNIPINQYYPAGGQTALVDGRNGGLSHGDGRWQGFTTGVDVTIDMGEITTLSSISAQFMQSIGPHIWFPEYVKISVSNDNDNFTTIKHDKNTISRQKPGTIFETFGWQGAIEARYIRYEAPAISIKGGAWVFIDEIVVW
;
A
#
# COMPACT_ATOMS: atom_id res chain seq x y z
N PRO A 1 -14.60 -8.82 -31.64
CA PRO A 1 -13.43 -8.91 -30.73
C PRO A 1 -13.75 -8.26 -29.38
N ALA A 2 -13.18 -8.76 -28.29
CA ALA A 2 -13.23 -8.08 -26.99
C ALA A 2 -12.05 -7.11 -26.89
N GLU A 3 -12.30 -5.89 -26.43
CA GLU A 3 -11.32 -4.83 -26.26
C GLU A 3 -11.32 -4.33 -24.82
N ILE A 4 -10.20 -3.79 -24.34
CA ILE A 4 -10.12 -3.12 -23.03
C ILE A 4 -10.08 -1.61 -23.28
N ARG A 5 -11.02 -0.88 -22.69
CA ARG A 5 -11.08 0.59 -22.72
C ARG A 5 -10.77 1.14 -21.35
N TYR A 6 -10.08 2.28 -21.28
CA TYR A 6 -9.70 2.88 -20.01
C TYR A 6 -9.74 4.41 -19.99
N THR A 7 -9.81 4.97 -18.79
CA THR A 7 -9.75 6.40 -18.47
C THR A 7 -8.68 6.64 -17.40
N ARG A 8 -8.19 7.87 -17.26
CA ARG A 8 -7.11 8.25 -16.31
C ARG A 8 -7.57 9.21 -15.20
N ASP A 9 -8.85 9.51 -15.18
CA ASP A 9 -9.50 10.50 -14.33
C ASP A 9 -10.59 9.89 -13.43
N LYS A 10 -10.54 8.56 -13.25
CA LYS A 10 -11.51 7.76 -12.49
C LYS A 10 -12.89 7.60 -13.14
N SER A 11 -13.19 8.29 -14.26
CA SER A 11 -14.49 8.18 -14.93
C SER A 11 -14.75 6.78 -15.50
N THR A 12 -16.02 6.39 -15.70
CA THR A 12 -16.36 5.11 -16.31
C THR A 12 -15.97 5.09 -17.79
N PRO A 13 -15.21 4.08 -18.28
CA PRO A 13 -14.87 3.98 -19.69
C PRO A 13 -16.08 3.84 -20.60
N THR A 14 -15.99 4.40 -21.79
CA THR A 14 -16.95 4.25 -22.90
C THR A 14 -16.25 3.67 -24.13
N ARG A 15 -17.00 3.36 -25.20
CA ARG A 15 -16.41 2.99 -26.49
C ARG A 15 -15.43 4.04 -27.05
N ALA A 16 -15.62 5.32 -26.69
CA ALA A 16 -14.77 6.43 -27.13
C ALA A 16 -13.54 6.64 -26.23
N SER A 17 -13.45 5.96 -25.09
CA SER A 17 -12.29 6.03 -24.21
C SER A 17 -11.05 5.37 -24.84
N TYR A 18 -9.88 5.61 -24.24
CA TYR A 18 -8.62 5.07 -24.74
C TYR A 18 -8.67 3.55 -24.89
N LEU A 19 -8.25 3.05 -26.04
CA LEU A 19 -8.06 1.61 -26.28
C LEU A 19 -6.72 1.19 -25.67
N TYR A 20 -6.74 0.12 -24.87
CA TYR A 20 -5.51 -0.50 -24.42
C TYR A 20 -4.96 -1.40 -25.53
N ILE A 21 -3.81 -0.99 -26.10
CA ILE A 21 -3.11 -1.73 -27.15
C ILE A 21 -1.75 -2.26 -26.67
N GLU A 22 -1.10 -1.54 -25.77
CA GLU A 22 0.21 -1.87 -25.21
C GLU A 22 0.38 -1.23 -23.82
N PRO A 23 1.36 -1.69 -23.02
CA PRO A 23 1.70 -1.03 -21.75
C PRO A 23 2.07 0.44 -21.94
N PHE A 24 1.66 1.30 -21.02
CA PHE A 24 2.02 2.72 -21.01
C PHE A 24 2.55 3.14 -19.64
N ALA A 25 3.43 4.15 -19.63
CA ALA A 25 3.95 4.71 -18.40
C ALA A 25 2.95 5.69 -17.76
N ILE A 26 2.91 5.70 -16.43
CA ILE A 26 2.27 6.76 -15.66
C ILE A 26 3.40 7.60 -15.07
N THR A 27 3.43 8.88 -15.43
CA THR A 27 4.53 9.81 -15.08
C THR A 27 4.24 10.65 -13.83
N ASP A 28 3.05 10.48 -13.25
CA ASP A 28 2.58 11.10 -12.00
C ASP A 28 1.54 10.15 -11.37
N SER A 29 0.76 10.59 -10.39
CA SER A 29 -0.35 9.80 -9.84
C SER A 29 -1.55 9.81 -10.77
N ALA A 30 -2.21 8.65 -10.93
CA ALA A 30 -3.40 8.55 -11.76
C ALA A 30 -4.40 7.52 -11.21
N TYR A 31 -5.68 7.78 -11.44
CA TYR A 31 -6.72 6.77 -11.32
C TYR A 31 -6.97 6.15 -12.69
N ILE A 32 -6.61 4.89 -12.86
CA ILE A 32 -6.96 4.14 -14.06
C ILE A 32 -8.24 3.37 -13.80
N THR A 33 -9.30 3.69 -14.56
CA THR A 33 -10.51 2.86 -14.61
C THR A 33 -10.52 2.13 -15.94
N ALA A 34 -10.66 0.81 -15.93
CA ALA A 34 -10.68 -0.02 -17.14
C ALA A 34 -11.91 -0.94 -17.20
N GLN A 35 -12.42 -1.22 -18.39
CA GLN A 35 -13.56 -2.11 -18.62
C GLN A 35 -13.44 -2.84 -19.97
N ILE A 36 -13.99 -4.05 -20.04
CA ILE A 36 -14.05 -4.85 -21.26
C ILE A 36 -15.24 -4.37 -22.11
N PHE A 37 -15.03 -4.30 -23.42
CA PHE A 37 -16.05 -4.02 -24.42
C PHE A 37 -16.10 -5.17 -25.43
N GLN A 38 -17.26 -5.80 -25.62
CA GLN A 38 -17.46 -6.89 -26.59
C GLN A 38 -18.58 -6.51 -27.55
N ASN A 39 -18.31 -6.55 -28.85
CA ASN A 39 -19.20 -5.99 -29.88
C ASN A 39 -19.59 -4.52 -29.57
N GLY A 40 -18.66 -3.88 -28.86
CA GLY A 40 -18.69 -2.57 -28.21
C GLY A 40 -19.73 -2.39 -27.08
N GLU A 41 -20.43 -3.41 -26.63
CA GLU A 41 -21.17 -3.29 -25.37
C GLU A 41 -20.22 -3.47 -24.20
N ALA A 42 -20.44 -2.72 -23.13
CA ALA A 42 -19.63 -2.82 -21.92
C ALA A 42 -19.93 -4.14 -21.21
N VAL A 43 -18.90 -4.88 -20.85
CA VAL A 43 -18.99 -6.20 -20.20
C VAL A 43 -18.43 -6.12 -18.79
N GLY A 44 -19.19 -6.66 -17.83
CA GLY A 44 -18.80 -6.67 -16.42
C GLY A 44 -18.80 -5.27 -15.78
N LYS A 45 -18.19 -5.16 -14.60
CA LYS A 45 -18.02 -3.88 -13.89
C LYS A 45 -16.66 -3.27 -14.24
N PRO A 46 -16.56 -1.93 -14.32
CA PRO A 46 -15.26 -1.28 -14.44
C PRO A 46 -14.40 -1.56 -13.20
N VAL A 47 -13.09 -1.68 -13.43
CA VAL A 47 -12.09 -1.84 -12.38
C VAL A 47 -11.30 -0.56 -12.28
N THR A 48 -11.34 0.09 -11.13
CA THR A 48 -10.54 1.29 -10.83
C THR A 48 -9.34 0.92 -9.97
N ARG A 49 -8.17 1.47 -10.32
CA ARG A 49 -6.95 1.42 -9.52
C ARG A 49 -6.31 2.80 -9.46
N ARG A 50 -5.79 3.16 -8.29
CA ARG A 50 -4.91 4.31 -8.11
C ARG A 50 -3.48 3.83 -8.29
N PHE A 51 -2.68 4.58 -9.01
CA PHE A 51 -1.23 4.43 -9.11
C PHE A 51 -0.63 5.71 -8.55
N ASP A 52 0.25 5.57 -7.57
CA ASP A 52 0.87 6.69 -6.87
C ASP A 52 2.33 6.81 -7.28
N TYR A 53 2.73 7.97 -7.82
CA TYR A 53 4.14 8.30 -8.05
C TYR A 53 4.66 9.15 -6.88
N HIS A 54 4.96 8.49 -5.76
CA HIS A 54 5.22 9.15 -4.49
C HIS A 54 6.72 9.23 -4.16
N ARG A 55 7.08 10.08 -3.18
CA ARG A 55 8.48 10.44 -2.87
C ARG A 55 9.33 9.31 -2.29
N ALA A 56 8.70 8.26 -1.77
CA ALA A 56 9.39 7.11 -1.19
C ALA A 56 9.83 6.06 -2.23
N ILE A 57 9.33 6.11 -3.47
CA ILE A 57 9.71 5.13 -4.50
C ILE A 57 11.23 5.13 -4.71
N GLY A 58 11.85 3.96 -4.56
CA GLY A 58 13.29 3.76 -4.73
C GLY A 58 14.16 4.34 -3.60
N LYS A 59 13.56 4.85 -2.51
CA LYS A 59 14.30 5.30 -1.34
C LYS A 59 14.91 4.13 -0.57
N ALA A 60 15.98 4.40 0.17
CA ALA A 60 16.60 3.39 1.01
C ALA A 60 15.66 3.05 2.17
N ILE A 61 15.47 1.76 2.42
CA ILE A 61 14.62 1.25 3.49
C ILE A 61 15.41 0.24 4.33
N THR A 62 15.33 0.39 5.64
CA THR A 62 15.89 -0.52 6.64
C THR A 62 14.77 -1.25 7.34
N TYR A 63 14.91 -2.57 7.44
CA TYR A 63 13.99 -3.44 8.15
C TYR A 63 14.53 -3.72 9.54
N ASN A 64 13.85 -3.21 10.56
CA ASN A 64 14.21 -3.45 11.96
C ASN A 64 13.69 -4.83 12.44
N ILE A 65 12.75 -5.41 11.69
CA ILE A 65 12.29 -6.79 11.81
C ILE A 65 12.63 -7.52 10.49
N PRO A 66 13.25 -8.72 10.53
CA PRO A 66 13.60 -9.45 9.32
C PRO A 66 12.41 -9.72 8.40
N ILE A 67 12.63 -9.59 7.09
CA ILE A 67 11.64 -9.97 6.07
C ILE A 67 11.29 -11.44 6.22
N ASN A 68 10.00 -11.76 6.18
CA ASN A 68 9.55 -13.13 6.20
C ASN A 68 9.62 -13.76 4.80
N GLN A 69 10.41 -14.83 4.68
CA GLN A 69 10.64 -15.53 3.40
C GLN A 69 9.40 -16.22 2.81
N TYR A 70 8.33 -16.46 3.59
CA TYR A 70 7.10 -17.05 3.05
C TYR A 70 6.29 -16.07 2.21
N TYR A 71 6.34 -14.78 2.55
CA TYR A 71 5.62 -13.71 1.85
C TYR A 71 6.52 -12.48 1.66
N PRO A 72 7.59 -12.60 0.84
CA PRO A 72 8.58 -11.53 0.71
C PRO A 72 8.13 -10.39 -0.21
N ALA A 73 7.09 -10.61 -1.03
CA ALA A 73 6.70 -9.71 -2.12
C ALA A 73 7.91 -9.34 -3.00
N GLY A 74 8.17 -8.04 -3.21
CA GLY A 74 9.36 -7.51 -3.89
C GLY A 74 10.68 -7.62 -3.09
N GLY A 75 10.68 -8.27 -1.93
CA GLY A 75 11.85 -8.38 -1.05
C GLY A 75 12.18 -7.06 -0.36
N GLN A 76 13.46 -6.67 -0.38
CA GLN A 76 13.98 -5.50 0.33
C GLN A 76 13.30 -4.19 -0.10
N THR A 77 12.81 -4.08 -1.33
CA THR A 77 12.22 -2.83 -1.83
C THR A 77 10.70 -2.84 -1.82
N ALA A 78 10.06 -3.91 -1.33
CA ALA A 78 8.62 -4.15 -1.54
C ALA A 78 7.69 -3.06 -1.00
N LEU A 79 8.11 -2.29 0.00
CA LEU A 79 7.31 -1.22 0.61
C LEU A 79 7.60 0.17 -0.01
N VAL A 80 8.50 0.23 -0.98
CA VAL A 80 9.01 1.44 -1.64
C VAL A 80 9.24 1.22 -3.15
N ASP A 81 8.53 0.26 -3.78
CA ASP A 81 8.71 -0.09 -5.21
C ASP A 81 7.63 0.48 -6.14
N GLY A 82 6.68 1.24 -5.57
CA GLY A 82 5.55 1.83 -6.27
C GLY A 82 4.44 0.85 -6.64
N ARG A 83 4.42 -0.37 -6.08
CA ARG A 83 3.41 -1.40 -6.41
C ARG A 83 2.45 -1.63 -5.25
N ASN A 84 1.23 -1.12 -5.39
CA ASN A 84 0.16 -1.41 -4.44
C ASN A 84 -0.28 -2.87 -4.46
N GLY A 85 -0.78 -3.30 -3.30
CA GLY A 85 -1.39 -4.60 -3.09
C GLY A 85 -2.60 -4.82 -4.02
N GLY A 86 -2.76 -6.04 -4.51
CA GLY A 86 -3.96 -6.45 -5.24
C GLY A 86 -5.02 -7.04 -4.30
N LEU A 87 -5.92 -7.85 -4.84
CA LEU A 87 -7.09 -8.37 -4.11
C LEU A 87 -6.82 -9.66 -3.34
N SER A 88 -5.61 -10.21 -3.42
CA SER A 88 -5.26 -11.52 -2.85
C SER A 88 -3.91 -11.46 -2.16
N HIS A 89 -3.79 -12.07 -0.99
CA HIS A 89 -2.51 -12.15 -0.26
C HIS A 89 -1.44 -12.95 -1.01
N GLY A 90 -1.84 -13.78 -1.98
CA GLY A 90 -0.93 -14.57 -2.82
C GLY A 90 -0.53 -13.90 -4.14
N ASP A 91 -0.86 -12.62 -4.36
CA ASP A 91 -0.54 -11.93 -5.61
C ASP A 91 0.91 -11.44 -5.74
N GLY A 92 1.73 -11.67 -4.70
CA GLY A 92 3.13 -11.27 -4.66
C GLY A 92 3.37 -9.78 -4.42
N ARG A 93 2.34 -9.02 -4.04
CA ARG A 93 2.42 -7.56 -3.78
C ARG A 93 2.26 -7.17 -2.31
N TRP A 94 1.89 -8.13 -1.47
CA TRP A 94 1.77 -7.92 -0.03
C TRP A 94 2.93 -8.56 0.69
N GLN A 95 3.64 -7.78 1.50
CA GLN A 95 4.70 -8.31 2.35
C GLN A 95 4.12 -8.74 3.70
N GLY A 96 4.39 -9.98 4.09
CA GLY A 96 3.80 -10.60 5.28
C GLY A 96 4.77 -10.65 6.47
N PHE A 97 4.27 -10.34 7.66
CA PHE A 97 5.03 -10.39 8.92
C PHE A 97 4.22 -11.10 10.01
N THR A 98 4.89 -11.80 10.93
CA THR A 98 4.24 -12.51 12.05
C THR A 98 4.33 -11.75 13.38
N THR A 99 5.30 -10.84 13.51
CA THR A 99 5.46 -9.96 14.67
C THR A 99 5.02 -8.51 14.39
N GLY A 100 4.68 -8.23 13.12
CA GLY A 100 4.31 -6.90 12.63
C GLY A 100 5.43 -6.23 11.84
N VAL A 101 5.17 -5.00 11.45
CA VAL A 101 6.05 -4.17 10.60
C VAL A 101 6.82 -3.20 11.48
N ASP A 102 8.13 -3.07 11.24
CA ASP A 102 8.97 -2.00 11.77
C ASP A 102 10.07 -1.71 10.75
N VAL A 103 9.89 -0.60 10.04
CA VAL A 103 10.79 -0.19 8.95
C VAL A 103 11.12 1.29 9.04
N THR A 104 12.29 1.66 8.56
CA THR A 104 12.75 3.04 8.48
C THR A 104 13.14 3.39 7.05
N ILE A 105 12.51 4.40 6.47
CA ILE A 105 12.78 4.93 5.14
C ILE A 105 13.67 6.17 5.28
N ASP A 106 14.79 6.19 4.58
CA ASP A 106 15.65 7.38 4.43
C ASP A 106 15.28 8.12 3.14
N MET A 107 14.71 9.33 3.29
CA MET A 107 14.35 10.19 2.16
C MET A 107 15.59 10.77 1.44
N GLY A 108 16.78 10.61 2.01
CA GLY A 108 18.08 11.08 1.50
C GLY A 108 18.42 12.49 1.95
N GLU A 109 17.41 13.35 2.08
CA GLU A 109 17.51 14.73 2.53
C GLU A 109 16.27 15.13 3.35
N ILE A 110 16.36 16.22 4.10
CA ILE A 110 15.19 16.78 4.78
C ILE A 110 14.18 17.18 3.70
N THR A 111 13.00 16.55 3.77
CA THR A 111 11.95 16.67 2.77
C THR A 111 10.68 17.16 3.47
N THR A 112 9.96 18.10 2.84
CA THR A 112 8.61 18.45 3.29
C THR A 112 7.65 17.29 3.00
N LEU A 113 7.02 16.78 4.05
CA LEU A 113 6.08 15.67 4.05
C LEU A 113 4.68 16.21 4.38
N SER A 114 3.71 15.82 3.57
CA SER A 114 2.30 16.15 3.65
C SER A 114 1.43 14.94 4.00
N SER A 115 1.87 13.73 3.67
CA SER A 115 1.22 12.50 4.13
C SER A 115 2.11 11.27 4.06
N ILE A 116 1.82 10.30 4.92
CA ILE A 116 2.48 8.99 5.00
C ILE A 116 1.38 7.96 5.24
N SER A 117 1.27 6.94 4.38
CA SER A 117 0.23 5.91 4.55
C SER A 117 0.63 4.59 3.92
N ALA A 118 0.08 3.49 4.45
CA ALA A 118 0.15 2.18 3.81
C ALA A 118 -1.20 1.47 3.92
N GLN A 119 -1.50 0.61 2.95
CA GLN A 119 -2.68 -0.25 3.02
C GLN A 119 -2.32 -1.56 3.70
N PHE A 120 -3.27 -2.07 4.48
CA PHE A 120 -3.19 -3.38 5.09
C PHE A 120 -4.33 -4.25 4.60
N MET A 121 -4.15 -5.56 4.71
CA MET A 121 -5.19 -6.56 4.45
C MET A 121 -5.63 -7.23 5.75
N GLN A 122 -6.92 -7.54 5.87
CA GLN A 122 -7.45 -8.51 6.83
C GLN A 122 -8.21 -9.59 6.09
N SER A 123 -7.89 -10.85 6.39
CA SER A 123 -8.59 -12.04 5.91
C SER A 123 -8.48 -13.13 6.98
N ILE A 124 -9.60 -13.43 7.65
CA ILE A 124 -9.61 -14.25 8.87
C ILE A 124 -9.22 -15.71 8.57
N GLY A 125 -9.66 -16.26 7.44
CA GLY A 125 -9.37 -17.64 7.04
C GLY A 125 -7.87 -17.98 7.03
N PRO A 126 -7.02 -17.20 6.34
CA PRO A 126 -5.56 -17.39 6.33
C PRO A 126 -4.85 -16.77 7.55
N HIS A 127 -5.56 -16.41 8.62
CA HIS A 127 -4.97 -15.80 9.81
C HIS A 127 -4.28 -14.45 9.55
N ILE A 128 -4.84 -13.61 8.68
CA ILE A 128 -4.34 -12.27 8.37
C ILE A 128 -5.21 -11.23 9.05
N TRP A 129 -4.61 -10.38 9.89
CA TRP A 129 -5.30 -9.29 10.57
C TRP A 129 -4.61 -7.96 10.33
N PHE A 130 -5.40 -6.91 10.44
CA PHE A 130 -4.86 -5.56 10.61
C PHE A 130 -3.97 -5.49 11.87
N PRO A 131 -2.98 -4.58 11.88
CA PRO A 131 -2.09 -4.42 13.02
C PRO A 131 -2.84 -3.98 14.28
N GLU A 132 -2.22 -4.14 15.44
CA GLU A 132 -2.81 -3.68 16.71
C GLU A 132 -2.98 -2.16 16.74
N TYR A 133 -1.99 -1.45 16.23
CA TYR A 133 -1.97 -0.02 16.02
C TYR A 133 -1.04 0.30 14.86
N VAL A 134 -1.12 1.54 14.37
CA VAL A 134 -0.09 2.12 13.51
C VAL A 134 0.54 3.30 14.23
N LYS A 135 1.87 3.31 14.28
CA LYS A 135 2.67 4.41 14.79
C LYS A 135 3.62 4.89 13.71
N ILE A 136 3.62 6.18 13.46
CA ILE A 136 4.48 6.84 12.48
C ILE A 136 5.31 7.87 13.23
N SER A 137 6.61 7.76 13.10
CA SER A 137 7.56 8.69 13.70
C SER A 137 8.53 9.21 12.65
N VAL A 138 9.05 10.41 12.86
CA VAL A 138 9.99 11.04 11.93
C VAL A 138 11.25 11.52 12.65
N SER A 139 12.36 11.63 11.91
CA SER A 139 13.64 12.09 12.44
C SER A 139 14.44 12.84 11.35
N ASN A 140 15.38 13.68 11.77
CA ASN A 140 16.38 14.30 10.90
C ASN A 140 17.76 13.62 10.96
N ASP A 141 18.01 12.82 12.00
CA ASP A 141 19.33 12.25 12.34
C ASP A 141 19.35 10.71 12.38
N ASN A 142 18.20 10.05 12.24
CA ASN A 142 17.99 8.60 12.38
C ASN A 142 18.19 8.04 13.80
N ASP A 143 18.40 8.92 14.78
CA ASP A 143 18.62 8.53 16.19
C ASP A 143 17.43 8.96 17.05
N ASN A 144 16.98 10.21 16.89
CA ASN A 144 15.92 10.82 17.68
C ASN A 144 14.63 10.91 16.87
N PHE A 145 13.66 10.05 17.18
CA PHE A 145 12.37 10.01 16.49
C PHE A 145 11.27 10.73 17.28
N THR A 146 10.53 11.59 16.59
CA THR A 146 9.30 12.23 17.11
C THR A 146 8.08 11.53 16.51
N THR A 147 7.18 11.04 17.36
CA THR A 147 5.92 10.42 16.91
C THR A 147 4.94 11.47 16.43
N ILE A 148 4.49 11.34 15.18
CA ILE A 148 3.50 12.23 14.54
C ILE A 148 2.11 11.58 14.45
N LYS A 149 2.04 10.26 14.59
CA LYS A 149 0.80 9.50 14.59
C LYS A 149 0.93 8.25 15.45
N HIS A 150 -0.11 7.96 16.21
CA HIS A 150 -0.24 6.71 16.95
C HIS A 150 -1.73 6.38 17.12
N ASP A 151 -2.27 5.60 16.20
CA ASP A 151 -3.69 5.25 16.19
C ASP A 151 -3.86 3.76 16.43
N LYS A 152 -4.68 3.44 17.44
CA LYS A 152 -5.12 2.07 17.66
C LYS A 152 -6.09 1.64 16.56
N ASN A 153 -5.94 0.41 16.09
CA ASN A 153 -6.90 -0.17 15.17
C ASN A 153 -8.23 -0.46 15.88
N THR A 154 -9.31 0.11 15.36
CA THR A 154 -10.68 -0.02 15.91
C THR A 154 -11.57 -0.95 15.07
N ILE A 155 -11.08 -1.46 13.95
CA ILE A 155 -11.84 -2.33 13.06
C ILE A 155 -12.02 -3.71 13.71
N SER A 156 -13.23 -4.26 13.61
CA SER A 156 -13.54 -5.57 14.16
C SER A 156 -12.67 -6.67 13.54
N ARG A 157 -12.05 -7.47 14.42
CA ARG A 157 -11.27 -8.65 14.05
C ARG A 157 -12.12 -9.79 13.48
N GLN A 158 -13.45 -9.69 13.62
CA GLN A 158 -14.44 -10.66 13.16
C GLN A 158 -15.14 -10.19 11.88
N LYS A 159 -14.78 -9.02 11.34
CA LYS A 159 -15.36 -8.51 10.10
C LYS A 159 -15.08 -9.53 8.98
N PRO A 160 -16.13 -10.14 8.39
CA PRO A 160 -15.97 -11.24 7.45
C PRO A 160 -15.44 -10.76 6.10
N GLY A 161 -14.88 -11.71 5.33
CA GLY A 161 -14.33 -11.46 4.00
C GLY A 161 -12.87 -10.99 4.03
N THR A 162 -12.38 -10.65 2.84
CA THR A 162 -11.08 -9.99 2.66
C THR A 162 -11.32 -8.50 2.53
N ILE A 163 -10.77 -7.73 3.46
CA ILE A 163 -10.96 -6.29 3.54
C ILE A 163 -9.61 -5.59 3.58
N PHE A 164 -9.61 -4.33 3.12
CA PHE A 164 -8.42 -3.51 2.98
C PHE A 164 -8.68 -2.17 3.63
N GLU A 165 -7.73 -1.70 4.42
CA GLU A 165 -7.85 -0.41 5.11
C GLU A 165 -6.51 0.30 5.06
N THR A 166 -6.56 1.62 4.85
CA THR A 166 -5.37 2.47 4.77
C THR A 166 -5.16 3.15 6.11
N PHE A 167 -3.98 2.96 6.68
CA PHE A 167 -3.57 3.63 7.91
C PHE A 167 -2.49 4.65 7.57
N GLY A 168 -2.50 5.80 8.24
CA GLY A 168 -1.59 6.86 7.87
C GLY A 168 -1.73 8.14 8.67
N TRP A 169 -0.97 9.13 8.24
CA TRP A 169 -0.92 10.48 8.74
C TRP A 169 -1.03 11.48 7.59
N GLN A 170 -1.66 12.61 7.86
CA GLN A 170 -1.73 13.78 6.97
C GLN A 170 -1.43 15.02 7.80
N GLY A 171 -0.70 15.97 7.21
CA GLY A 171 -0.33 17.22 7.87
C GLY A 171 0.74 17.96 7.08
N ALA A 172 1.62 18.68 7.77
CA ALA A 172 2.80 19.30 7.17
C ALA A 172 3.96 19.20 8.18
N ILE A 173 5.05 18.56 7.78
CA ILE A 173 6.27 18.44 8.58
C ILE A 173 7.48 18.31 7.69
N GLU A 174 8.66 18.68 8.17
CA GLU A 174 9.93 18.42 7.48
C GLU A 174 10.71 17.34 8.22
N ALA A 175 11.13 16.32 7.50
CA ALA A 175 11.95 15.23 8.05
C ALA A 175 12.78 14.54 6.97
N ARG A 176 13.85 13.86 7.38
CA ARG A 176 14.63 12.97 6.49
C ARG A 176 14.25 11.50 6.64
N TYR A 177 14.02 11.04 7.86
CA TYR A 177 13.74 9.64 8.16
C TYR A 177 12.28 9.46 8.56
N ILE A 178 11.65 8.40 8.06
CA ILE A 178 10.29 8.00 8.39
C ILE A 178 10.36 6.59 8.96
N ARG A 179 9.92 6.40 10.21
CA ARG A 179 9.74 5.08 10.81
C ARG A 179 8.26 4.72 10.85
N TYR A 180 7.93 3.56 10.31
CA TYR A 180 6.57 3.03 10.25
C TYR A 180 6.49 1.73 11.05
N GLU A 181 5.71 1.75 12.14
CA GLU A 181 5.55 0.66 13.09
C GLU A 181 4.09 0.18 13.08
N ALA A 182 3.88 -1.12 12.90
CA ALA A 182 2.56 -1.75 12.87
C ALA A 182 2.62 -3.17 13.46
N PRO A 183 2.64 -3.32 14.79
CA PRO A 183 2.80 -4.62 15.43
C PRO A 183 1.61 -5.55 15.16
N ALA A 184 1.88 -6.86 15.12
CA ALA A 184 0.85 -7.87 15.03
C ALA A 184 0.03 -7.94 16.32
N ILE A 185 -1.26 -8.27 16.19
CA ILE A 185 -2.10 -8.56 17.35
C ILE A 185 -1.64 -9.86 18.03
N SER A 186 -1.68 -9.89 19.36
CA SER A 186 -1.45 -11.13 20.11
C SER A 186 -2.72 -11.99 20.12
N ILE A 187 -2.68 -13.12 19.42
CA ILE A 187 -3.76 -14.12 19.41
C ILE A 187 -3.18 -15.55 19.41
N LYS A 188 -3.98 -16.51 19.87
CA LYS A 188 -3.62 -17.93 19.83
C LYS A 188 -3.44 -18.38 18.37
N GLY A 189 -2.31 -19.00 18.07
CA GLY A 189 -1.96 -19.44 16.72
C GLY A 189 -1.19 -18.41 15.88
N GLY A 190 -0.95 -17.22 16.42
CA GLY A 190 -0.24 -16.14 15.73
C GLY A 190 -1.13 -15.38 14.75
N ALA A 191 -0.66 -14.19 14.36
CA ALA A 191 -1.32 -13.32 13.40
C ALA A 191 -0.34 -12.89 12.32
N TRP A 192 -0.76 -13.00 11.07
CA TRP A 192 -0.08 -12.35 9.98
C TRP A 192 -0.54 -10.89 9.87
N VAL A 193 0.42 -10.00 9.63
CA VAL A 193 0.21 -8.62 9.21
C VAL A 193 0.70 -8.49 7.79
N PHE A 194 -0.18 -8.10 6.88
CA PHE A 194 0.12 -7.90 5.47
C PHE A 194 0.02 -6.41 5.16
N ILE A 195 1.11 -5.85 4.65
CA ILE A 195 1.26 -4.45 4.25
C ILE A 195 1.68 -4.40 2.78
N ASP A 196 1.24 -3.39 2.05
CA ASP A 196 1.71 -3.08 0.70
C ASP A 196 2.71 -1.90 0.71
N GLU A 197 2.60 -0.98 -0.24
CA GLU A 197 3.46 0.19 -0.41
C GLU A 197 3.28 1.24 0.70
N ILE A 198 4.38 1.78 1.22
CA ILE A 198 4.37 2.98 2.07
C ILE A 198 4.44 4.22 1.17
N VAL A 199 3.28 4.84 0.95
CA VAL A 199 3.10 6.03 0.12
C VAL A 199 3.43 7.29 0.92
N VAL A 200 4.31 8.14 0.37
CA VAL A 200 4.83 9.36 1.03
C VAL A 200 4.75 10.56 0.09
N TRP A 201 4.05 11.62 0.50
CA TRP A 201 3.87 12.86 -0.27
C TRP A 201 4.53 14.05 0.40
#